data_AF-A0A7S3HY80-F1
#
_entry.id   AF-A0A7S3HY80-F1
#
_cell.length_a   1.000
_cell.length_b   1.000
_cell.length_c   1.000
_cell.angle_alpha   90.00
_cell.angle_beta   90.00
_cell.angle_gamma   90.00
#
_symmetry.space_group_name_H-M   'P 1'
#
loop_
_entity.id
_entity.type
_entity.pdbx_description
1 polymer ?
#
loop_
_entity_poly.entity_id
_entity_poly.type
_entity_poly.pdbx_seq_one_letter_code
_entity_poly.pdbx_strand_id
1 'polypeptide(L)'
;ERLLEAGKNQSWCYLVLKLFFFALSSAAVYIEIYSGLFTDARPYKMPWNCYSKAAFDHPNPYFGDVHVSDEFSTAIDIGFLLMTCCSAISVVAIVMKAFSESSQRIMGLVDTGLGLCCLAWLLFATVCRFSHTGRVCSGGYQSVSEVMYPYDFQQ
;
A
#
# COMPACT_ATOMS: atom_id res chain seq x y z
N GLU A 1 -8.88 -17.35 -24.82
CA GLU A 1 -7.69 -17.40 -25.70
C GLU A 1 -6.80 -16.15 -25.60
N ARG A 2 -7.32 -14.92 -25.76
CA ARG A 2 -6.50 -13.69 -25.73
C ARG A 2 -5.67 -13.46 -24.45
N LEU A 3 -6.18 -13.82 -23.27
CA LEU A 3 -5.42 -13.75 -22.00
C LEU A 3 -4.27 -14.77 -21.94
N LEU A 4 -4.40 -15.91 -22.62
CA LEU A 4 -3.35 -16.93 -22.70
C LEU A 4 -2.25 -16.52 -23.71
N GLU A 5 -2.59 -15.73 -24.73
CA GLU A 5 -1.63 -15.16 -25.67
C GLU A 5 -0.78 -14.04 -25.02
N ALA A 6 -1.36 -13.25 -24.12
CA ALA A 6 -0.65 -12.21 -23.38
C ALA A 6 0.50 -12.77 -22.50
N GLY A 7 0.32 -13.96 -21.93
CA GLY A 7 1.35 -14.64 -21.14
C GLY A 7 2.54 -15.17 -21.96
N LYS A 8 2.32 -15.47 -23.24
CA LYS A 8 3.31 -16.12 -24.11
C LYS A 8 4.47 -15.19 -24.51
N ASN A 9 4.29 -13.87 -24.41
CA ASN A 9 5.24 -12.87 -24.90
C ASN A 9 5.66 -11.84 -23.83
N GLN A 10 5.76 -12.23 -22.56
CA GLN A 10 6.36 -11.33 -21.57
C GLN A 10 7.83 -11.10 -21.90
N SER A 11 8.23 -9.86 -22.18
CA SER A 11 9.62 -9.55 -22.53
C SER A 11 10.55 -9.67 -21.31
N TRP A 12 11.84 -9.94 -21.53
CA TRP A 12 12.81 -9.95 -20.43
C TRP A 12 12.90 -8.60 -19.73
N CYS A 13 12.85 -7.52 -20.51
CA CYS A 13 12.83 -6.15 -20.00
C CYS A 13 11.63 -5.91 -19.06
N TYR A 14 10.43 -6.36 -19.46
CA TYR A 14 9.24 -6.26 -18.62
C TYR A 14 9.42 -6.96 -17.27
N LEU A 15 9.90 -8.20 -17.26
CA LEU A 15 10.09 -8.96 -16.02
C LEU A 15 11.12 -8.33 -15.08
N VAL A 16 12.23 -7.82 -15.62
CA VAL A 16 13.28 -7.16 -14.83
C VAL A 16 12.79 -5.83 -14.25
N LEU A 17 12.12 -5.00 -15.06
CA LEU A 17 11.54 -3.74 -14.59
C LEU A 17 10.48 -3.99 -13.52
N LYS A 18 9.62 -4.97 -13.75
CA LYS A 18 8.59 -5.38 -12.80
C LYS A 18 9.21 -5.78 -11.45
N LEU A 19 10.21 -6.67 -11.47
CA LEU A 19 10.92 -7.07 -10.26
C LEU A 19 11.53 -5.87 -9.56
N PHE A 20 12.22 -5.00 -10.30
CA PHE A 20 12.86 -3.82 -9.74
C PHE A 20 11.86 -2.90 -9.05
N PHE A 21 10.77 -2.52 -9.71
CA PHE A 21 9.78 -1.62 -9.13
C PHE A 21 9.09 -2.21 -7.90
N PHE A 22 8.65 -3.47 -7.96
CA PHE A 22 7.95 -4.08 -6.82
C PHE A 22 8.90 -4.36 -5.66
N ALA A 23 10.11 -4.84 -5.92
CA ALA A 23 11.10 -5.08 -4.87
C ALA A 23 11.56 -3.77 -4.20
N LEU A 24 11.81 -2.73 -5.00
CA LEU A 24 12.18 -1.41 -4.48
C LEU A 24 11.05 -0.81 -3.64
N SER A 25 9.81 -0.90 -4.12
CA SER A 25 8.65 -0.37 -3.39
C SER A 25 8.40 -1.14 -2.08
N SER A 26 8.50 -2.47 -2.10
CA SER A 26 8.41 -3.27 -0.87
C SER A 26 9.54 -2.95 0.10
N ALA A 27 10.77 -2.78 -0.40
CA ALA A 27 11.92 -2.43 0.43
C ALA A 27 11.75 -1.03 1.05
N ALA A 28 11.28 -0.04 0.29
CA ALA A 28 11.02 1.30 0.79
C ALA A 28 9.96 1.28 1.90
N VAL A 29 8.84 0.58 1.69
CA VAL A 29 7.80 0.42 2.71
C VAL A 29 8.32 -0.32 3.94
N TYR A 30 9.08 -1.40 3.75
CA TYR A 30 9.72 -2.11 4.85
C TYR A 30 10.63 -1.19 5.66
N ILE A 31 11.46 -0.40 4.99
CA ILE A 31 12.42 0.45 5.68
C ILE A 31 11.69 1.57 6.45
N GLU A 32 10.80 2.30 5.81
CA GLU A 32 10.09 3.45 6.37
C GLU A 32 9.09 3.06 7.47
N ILE A 33 8.33 1.98 7.27
CA ILE A 33 7.21 1.61 8.12
C ILE A 33 7.59 0.52 9.11
N TYR A 34 8.39 -0.47 8.70
CA TYR A 34 8.61 -1.68 9.48
C TYR A 34 10.00 -1.82 10.15
N SER A 35 11.04 -1.20 9.61
CA SER A 35 12.42 -1.43 10.07
C SER A 35 12.87 -0.47 11.17
N GLY A 36 12.24 0.72 11.23
CA GLY A 36 12.62 1.78 12.15
C GLY A 36 13.97 2.45 11.86
N LEU A 37 14.65 2.13 10.75
CA LEU A 37 16.02 2.59 10.46
C LEU A 37 16.17 4.11 10.23
N PHE A 38 15.10 4.80 9.80
CA PHE A 38 15.11 6.25 9.58
C PHE A 38 14.29 7.03 10.62
N THR A 39 13.82 6.36 11.67
CA THR A 39 12.98 6.96 12.71
C THR A 39 13.71 7.10 14.04
N ASP A 40 14.90 7.72 14.04
CA ASP A 40 15.51 8.25 15.28
C ASP A 40 14.61 9.30 15.99
N ALA A 41 13.55 9.78 15.31
CA ALA A 41 12.55 10.68 15.87
C ALA A 41 11.17 10.04 16.15
N ARG A 42 10.97 8.74 15.93
CA ARG A 42 9.70 8.08 16.28
C ARG A 42 9.96 6.81 17.09
N PRO A 43 9.58 6.75 18.37
CA PRO A 43 9.52 5.47 19.05
C PRO A 43 8.51 4.61 18.28
N TYR A 44 9.02 3.56 17.63
CA TYR A 44 8.28 2.54 16.87
C TYR A 44 7.14 1.86 17.66
N LYS A 45 6.98 2.20 18.94
CA LYS A 45 5.90 1.77 19.82
C LYS A 45 4.71 2.73 19.90
N MET A 46 4.75 3.87 19.22
CA MET A 46 3.54 4.70 19.11
C MET A 46 2.72 4.18 17.93
N PRO A 47 1.48 3.72 18.15
CA PRO A 47 0.59 3.34 17.06
C PRO A 47 0.51 4.52 16.09
N TRP A 48 0.57 4.24 14.79
CA TRP A 48 0.41 5.25 13.75
C TRP A 48 -1.03 5.78 13.88
N ASN A 49 -1.20 6.79 14.72
CA ASN A 49 -2.50 7.35 15.02
C ASN A 49 -2.88 8.33 13.90
N CYS A 50 -3.62 7.82 12.92
CA CYS A 50 -4.25 8.63 11.90
C CYS A 50 -5.59 9.16 12.40
N TYR A 51 -5.74 10.47 12.30
CA TYR A 51 -7.00 11.16 12.49
C TYR A 51 -7.42 11.82 11.17
N SER A 52 -8.73 11.94 10.97
CA SER A 52 -9.32 12.66 9.85
C SER A 52 -10.51 13.48 10.32
N LYS A 53 -10.81 14.59 9.63
CA LYS A 53 -12.13 15.23 9.78
C LYS A 53 -13.16 14.29 9.16
N ALA A 54 -14.23 14.01 9.89
CA ALA A 54 -15.34 13.22 9.40
C ALA A 54 -15.82 13.78 8.05
N ALA A 55 -15.78 12.96 6.99
CA ALA A 55 -16.40 13.34 5.73
C ALA A 55 -17.86 12.88 5.72
N PHE A 56 -18.77 13.81 5.43
CA PHE A 56 -20.15 13.62 4.94
C PHE A 56 -21.18 12.83 5.79
N ASP A 57 -20.80 11.99 6.75
CA ASP A 57 -21.75 11.15 7.49
C ASP A 57 -22.13 11.66 8.89
N HIS A 58 -21.44 12.70 9.37
CA HIS A 58 -21.80 13.31 10.64
C HIS A 58 -22.76 14.49 10.42
N PRO A 59 -23.98 14.47 10.99
CA PRO A 59 -24.97 15.53 10.82
C PRO A 59 -24.56 16.86 11.46
N ASN A 60 -23.37 16.94 12.07
CA ASN A 60 -22.91 18.09 12.81
C ASN A 60 -21.41 18.35 12.54
N PRO A 61 -21.03 19.48 11.91
CA PRO A 61 -19.65 19.81 11.55
C PRO A 61 -18.73 20.13 12.76
N TYR A 62 -19.24 20.02 13.99
CA TYR A 62 -18.52 20.23 15.23
C TYR A 62 -18.04 18.93 15.91
N PHE A 63 -18.30 17.75 15.33
CA PHE A 63 -17.65 16.53 15.81
C PHE A 63 -16.16 16.58 15.47
N GLY A 64 -15.32 16.42 16.49
CA GLY A 64 -13.86 16.41 16.39
C GLY A 64 -13.32 15.29 15.49
N ASP A 65 -12.01 15.19 15.42
CA ASP A 65 -11.35 14.27 14.50
C ASP A 65 -11.71 12.80 14.77
N VAL A 66 -11.93 12.02 13.72
CA VAL A 66 -12.24 10.58 13.77
C VAL A 66 -10.94 9.79 13.67
N HIS A 67 -10.78 8.78 14.53
CA HIS A 67 -9.66 7.85 14.49
C HIS A 67 -9.82 6.88 13.31
N VAL A 68 -8.87 6.91 12.37
CA VAL A 68 -8.90 6.14 11.12
C VAL A 68 -7.64 5.26 10.94
N SER A 69 -6.83 5.13 11.99
CA SER A 69 -5.55 4.41 11.99
C SER A 69 -5.65 2.99 11.48
N ASP A 70 -6.63 2.23 11.95
CA ASP A 70 -6.77 0.81 11.61
C ASP A 70 -7.07 0.62 10.12
N GLU A 71 -7.88 1.51 9.54
CA GLU A 71 -8.24 1.48 8.13
C GLU A 71 -7.02 1.73 7.23
N PHE A 72 -6.25 2.79 7.53
CA PHE A 72 -5.04 3.12 6.76
C PHE A 72 -3.90 2.14 7.00
N SER A 73 -3.74 1.63 8.23
CA SER A 73 -2.78 0.56 8.52
C SER A 73 -3.09 -0.68 7.71
N THR A 74 -4.37 -1.10 7.69
CA THR A 74 -4.81 -2.25 6.89
C THR A 74 -4.53 -2.03 5.40
N ALA A 75 -4.80 -0.84 4.87
CA ALA A 75 -4.49 -0.52 3.47
C ALA A 75 -2.99 -0.60 3.17
N ILE A 76 -2.14 -0.11 4.07
CA ILE A 76 -0.68 -0.19 3.95
C ILE A 76 -0.20 -1.64 4.02
N ASP A 77 -0.67 -2.42 5.00
CA ASP A 77 -0.28 -3.81 5.22
C ASP A 77 -0.63 -4.69 4.01
N ILE A 78 -1.86 -4.53 3.48
CA ILE A 78 -2.29 -5.25 2.27
C ILE A 78 -1.45 -4.84 1.06
N GLY A 79 -1.14 -3.54 0.93
CA GLY A 79 -0.29 -3.04 -0.15
C GLY A 79 1.13 -3.61 -0.08
N PHE A 80 1.71 -3.66 1.11
CA PHE A 80 3.03 -4.24 1.35
C PHE A 80 3.07 -5.73 1.01
N LEU A 81 2.06 -6.49 1.47
CA LEU A 81 1.92 -7.91 1.14
C LEU A 81 1.84 -8.13 -0.37
N LEU A 82 0.98 -7.36 -1.06
CA LEU A 82 0.81 -7.44 -2.51
C LEU A 82 2.10 -7.15 -3.27
N MET A 83 2.81 -6.07 -2.93
CA MET A 83 4.09 -5.73 -3.55
C MET A 83 5.15 -6.83 -3.35
N THR A 84 5.18 -7.43 -2.16
CA THR A 84 6.08 -8.54 -1.83
C THR A 84 5.72 -9.82 -2.62
N CYS A 85 4.43 -10.13 -2.77
CA CYS A 85 3.97 -11.23 -3.61
C CYS A 85 4.31 -10.98 -5.09
N CYS A 86 4.12 -9.74 -5.59
CA CYS A 86 4.46 -9.37 -6.95
C CYS A 86 5.97 -9.48 -7.23
N SER A 87 6.82 -9.11 -6.29
CA SER A 87 8.28 -9.26 -6.43
C SER A 87 8.67 -10.74 -6.44
N ALA A 88 8.17 -11.55 -5.50
CA ALA A 88 8.42 -12.99 -5.45
C ALA A 88 7.98 -13.71 -6.74
N ILE A 89 6.78 -13.40 -7.24
CA ILE A 89 6.27 -14.00 -8.47
C ILE A 89 7.08 -13.54 -9.69
N SER A 90 7.62 -12.31 -9.68
CA SER A 90 8.52 -11.85 -10.75
C SER A 90 9.85 -12.63 -10.77
N VAL A 91 10.39 -12.99 -9.61
CA VAL A 91 11.56 -13.90 -9.53
C VAL A 91 11.22 -15.26 -10.12
N VAL A 92 10.08 -15.85 -9.73
CA VAL A 92 9.62 -17.13 -10.28
C VAL A 92 9.43 -17.05 -11.78
N ALA A 93 8.85 -15.96 -12.30
CA ALA A 93 8.66 -15.73 -13.73
C ALA A 93 9.98 -15.69 -14.51
N ILE A 94 10.99 -15.00 -13.98
CA ILE A 94 12.34 -14.90 -14.55
C ILE A 94 12.99 -16.29 -14.62
N VAL A 95 12.93 -17.06 -13.52
CA VAL A 95 13.46 -18.42 -13.46
C VAL A 95 12.73 -19.32 -14.46
N MET A 96 11.39 -19.33 -14.45
CA MET A 96 10.61 -20.14 -15.39
C MET A 96 10.91 -19.79 -16.84
N LYS A 97 11.09 -18.51 -17.15
CA LYS A 97 11.46 -18.05 -18.50
C LYS A 97 12.84 -18.54 -18.93
N ALA A 98 13.79 -18.70 -18.01
CA ALA A 98 15.11 -19.24 -18.30
C ALA A 98 15.10 -20.76 -18.60
N PHE A 99 14.17 -21.51 -18.00
CA PHE A 99 14.18 -22.99 -18.04
C PHE A 99 13.07 -23.65 -18.87
N SER A 100 11.92 -23.01 -19.09
CA SER A 100 10.76 -23.64 -19.76
C SER A 100 9.83 -22.64 -20.45
N GLU A 101 9.61 -22.82 -21.76
CA GLU A 101 8.63 -22.02 -22.52
C GLU A 101 7.18 -22.38 -22.20
N SER A 102 6.89 -23.65 -21.88
CA SER A 102 5.54 -24.14 -21.61
C SER A 102 4.92 -23.52 -20.35
N SER A 103 5.76 -23.19 -19.36
CA SER A 103 5.33 -22.64 -18.07
C SER A 103 4.94 -21.15 -18.15
N GLN A 104 5.29 -20.46 -19.24
CA GLN A 104 5.04 -19.01 -19.39
C GLN A 104 3.55 -18.67 -19.46
N ARG A 105 2.71 -19.58 -19.97
CA ARG A 105 1.26 -19.37 -20.04
C ARG A 105 0.61 -19.27 -18.67
N ILE A 106 1.03 -20.14 -17.74
CA ILE A 106 0.52 -20.15 -16.37
C ILE A 106 0.96 -18.87 -15.65
N MET A 107 2.22 -18.45 -15.86
CA MET A 107 2.72 -17.20 -15.30
C MET A 107 1.94 -15.98 -15.79
N GLY A 108 1.54 -15.93 -17.06
CA GLY A 108 0.69 -14.84 -17.56
C GLY A 108 -0.69 -14.76 -16.90
N LEU A 109 -1.30 -15.91 -16.57
CA LEU A 109 -2.57 -15.96 -15.84
C LEU A 109 -2.40 -15.46 -14.41
N VAL A 110 -1.36 -15.92 -13.72
CA VAL A 110 -1.01 -15.47 -12.36
C VAL A 110 -0.76 -13.97 -12.35
N ASP A 111 -0.04 -13.44 -13.35
CA ASP A 111 0.27 -12.02 -13.44
C ASP A 111 -0.97 -11.16 -13.67
N THR A 112 -1.89 -11.63 -14.52
CA THR A 112 -3.18 -10.96 -14.74
C THR A 112 -4.00 -10.93 -13.44
N GLY A 113 -4.04 -12.05 -12.70
CA GLY A 113 -4.72 -12.13 -11.41
C GLY A 113 -4.15 -11.17 -10.38
N LEU A 114 -2.82 -11.11 -10.26
CA LEU A 114 -2.15 -10.14 -9.40
C LEU A 114 -2.43 -8.70 -9.82
N GLY A 115 -2.44 -8.41 -11.13
CA GLY A 115 -2.80 -7.09 -11.64
C GLY A 115 -4.19 -6.64 -11.20
N LEU A 116 -5.17 -7.56 -11.21
CA LEU A 116 -6.52 -7.29 -10.70
C LEU A 116 -6.53 -7.08 -9.19
N CYS A 117 -5.75 -7.84 -8.42
CA CYS A 117 -5.61 -7.62 -6.97
C CYS A 117 -4.99 -6.25 -6.67
N CYS A 118 -3.96 -5.83 -7.40
CA CYS A 118 -3.36 -4.50 -7.28
C CYS A 118 -4.38 -3.40 -7.63
N LEU A 119 -5.20 -3.60 -8.66
CA LEU A 119 -6.25 -2.65 -9.01
C LEU A 119 -7.31 -2.56 -7.91
N ALA A 120 -7.76 -3.70 -7.37
CA ALA A 120 -8.71 -3.75 -6.26
C ALA A 120 -8.16 -3.05 -5.01
N TRP A 121 -6.88 -3.26 -4.71
CA TRP A 121 -6.19 -2.55 -3.62
C TRP A 121 -6.11 -1.04 -3.87
N LEU A 122 -5.78 -0.60 -5.08
CA LEU A 122 -5.77 0.83 -5.42
C LEU A 122 -7.15 1.46 -5.27
N LEU A 123 -8.22 0.77 -5.69
CA LEU A 123 -9.59 1.22 -5.49
C LEU A 123 -9.94 1.31 -4.00
N PHE A 124 -9.59 0.28 -3.21
CA PHE A 124 -9.78 0.29 -1.77
C PHE A 124 -9.05 1.46 -1.11
N ALA A 125 -7.75 1.64 -1.38
CA ALA A 125 -6.96 2.75 -0.86
C ALA A 125 -7.52 4.12 -1.28
N THR A 126 -8.06 4.22 -2.49
CA THR A 126 -8.73 5.43 -3.00
C THR A 126 -10.01 5.71 -2.21
N VAL A 127 -10.84 4.70 -1.99
CA VAL A 127 -12.06 4.83 -1.16
C VAL A 127 -11.68 5.25 0.25
N CYS A 128 -10.73 4.56 0.91
CA CYS A 128 -10.24 4.94 2.24
C CYS A 128 -9.78 6.41 2.26
N ARG A 129 -9.07 6.89 1.24
CA ARG A 129 -8.64 8.29 1.17
C ARG A 129 -9.79 9.27 0.99
N PHE A 130 -10.79 8.98 0.15
CA PHE A 130 -11.86 9.91 -0.20
C PHE A 130 -13.08 9.84 0.71
N SER A 131 -13.23 8.79 1.52
CA SER A 131 -14.19 8.70 2.62
C SER A 131 -13.88 9.66 3.77
N HIS A 132 -12.75 10.37 3.70
CA HIS A 132 -12.18 11.17 4.78
C HIS A 132 -11.78 12.55 4.27
N THR A 133 -12.15 13.62 4.99
CA THR A 133 -11.86 15.01 4.58
C THR A 133 -10.71 15.60 5.39
N GLY A 134 -9.97 16.53 4.77
CA GLY A 134 -8.81 17.15 5.40
C GLY A 134 -7.53 16.30 5.30
N ARG A 135 -6.60 16.55 6.23
CA ARG A 135 -5.27 15.95 6.25
C ARG A 135 -5.27 14.64 7.06
N VAL A 136 -5.47 13.52 6.38
CA VAL A 136 -5.35 12.19 6.99
C VAL A 136 -3.90 11.91 7.38
N CYS A 137 -3.68 11.36 8.58
CA CYS A 137 -2.36 10.92 9.06
C CYS A 137 -1.29 12.03 9.15
N SER A 138 -1.68 13.32 9.17
CA SER A 138 -0.74 14.44 9.31
C SER A 138 -0.20 14.64 10.73
N GLY A 139 -0.63 13.82 11.70
CA GLY A 139 -0.18 13.82 13.09
C GLY A 139 1.32 13.54 13.29
N GLY A 140 2.06 13.13 12.25
CA GLY A 140 3.53 13.13 12.28
C GLY A 140 4.16 14.52 12.41
N TYR A 141 3.39 15.61 12.26
CA TYR A 141 3.84 17.00 12.44
C TYR A 141 3.15 17.74 13.59
N GLN A 142 2.21 17.09 14.29
CA GLN A 142 1.61 17.67 15.48
C GLN A 142 1.87 16.69 16.61
N SER A 143 2.70 17.14 17.56
CA SER A 143 2.89 16.51 18.85
C SER A 143 1.59 16.55 19.65
N VAL A 144 0.55 15.86 19.19
CA VAL A 144 -0.73 15.79 19.90
C VAL A 144 -0.58 14.72 20.97
N SER A 145 -0.19 15.14 22.17
CA SER A 145 -0.31 14.27 23.34
C SER A 145 -1.79 13.93 23.57
N GLU A 146 -2.11 12.78 24.16
CA GLU A 146 -3.49 12.39 24.51
C GLU A 146 -4.22 13.44 25.38
N VAL A 147 -3.47 14.37 25.99
CA VAL A 147 -3.96 15.47 26.83
C VAL A 147 -4.44 16.69 25.99
N MET A 148 -4.12 16.76 24.70
CA MET A 148 -4.46 17.89 23.81
C MET A 148 -5.86 17.78 23.17
N TYR A 149 -6.62 16.74 23.49
CA TYR A 149 -8.01 16.64 23.05
C TYR A 149 -8.91 17.54 23.92
N PRO A 150 -9.80 18.40 23.38
CA PRO A 150 -10.12 18.65 21.96
C PRO A 150 -9.54 19.99 21.41
N TYR A 151 -8.51 20.57 22.02
CA TYR A 151 -8.04 21.92 21.73
C TYR A 151 -6.59 21.95 21.25
N ASP A 152 -6.33 21.64 19.98
CA ASP A 152 -5.12 22.17 19.33
C ASP A 152 -5.32 22.53 17.85
N PHE A 153 -6.36 23.32 17.62
CA PHE A 153 -6.44 24.18 16.44
C PHE A 153 -6.80 25.61 16.88
N GLN A 154 -5.94 26.25 17.68
CA GLN A 154 -5.86 27.71 17.63
C GLN A 154 -4.81 28.07 16.57
N GLN A 155 -5.30 28.36 15.35
CA GLN A 155 -4.56 29.23 14.42
C GLN A 155 -4.60 30.67 14.92
#